data_AF-A0A0S7ZGR8-F1
#
_entry.id   AF-A0A0S7ZGR8-F1
#
_cell.length_a   1.000
_cell.length_b   1.000
_cell.length_c   1.000
_cell.angle_alpha   90.00
_cell.angle_beta   90.00
_cell.angle_gamma   90.00
#
_symmetry.space_group_name_H-M   'P 1'
#
loop_
_entity.id
_entity.type
_entity.pdbx_description
1 polymer ?
#
loop_
_entity_poly.entity_id
_entity_poly.type
_entity_poly.pdbx_seq_one_letter_code
_entity_poly.pdbx_strand_id
1 'polypeptide(L)'
;MVAGGLALAGRGLGWLTTSGTIAAVLVGTGVLAGRGFTGAALLGLFFISGSLLTKLSGRVSFQREGFQAPQRNARQVLANGAWAAVAALVPAAAGGWSLFAGAISAAQADTWATEIGAWSRTLPRMISTGEPVPHGTSGAISA
;
A
#
# COMPACT_ATOMS: atom_id res chain seq x y z
N MET A 1 -14.43 14.66 -7.38
CA MET A 1 -15.50 13.74 -6.96
C MET A 1 -15.08 12.27 -6.95
N VAL A 2 -14.42 11.75 -8.00
CA VAL A 2 -14.03 10.32 -8.09
C VAL A 2 -13.03 9.87 -7.01
N ALA A 3 -11.96 10.64 -6.75
CA ALA A 3 -11.00 10.31 -5.68
C ALA A 3 -11.64 10.29 -4.28
N GLY A 4 -12.62 11.18 -4.04
CA GLY A 4 -13.42 11.20 -2.81
C GLY A 4 -14.29 9.96 -2.63
N GLY A 5 -14.96 9.50 -3.70
CA GLY A 5 -15.82 8.32 -3.66
C GLY A 5 -15.05 7.04 -3.31
N LEU A 6 -13.89 6.81 -3.93
CA LEU A 6 -13.02 5.67 -3.64
C LEU A 6 -12.48 5.71 -2.20
N ALA A 7 -12.06 6.88 -1.71
CA ALA A 7 -11.55 7.01 -0.35
C ALA A 7 -12.66 6.77 0.70
N LEU A 8 -13.87 7.29 0.46
CA LEU A 8 -15.03 7.06 1.33
C LEU A 8 -15.46 5.59 1.32
N ALA A 9 -15.43 4.92 0.17
CA ALA A 9 -15.68 3.49 0.07
C ALA A 9 -14.63 2.68 0.86
N GLY A 10 -13.35 3.04 0.75
CA GLY A 10 -12.27 2.45 1.55
C GLY A 10 -12.47 2.63 3.06
N ARG A 11 -12.94 3.79 3.50
CA ARG A 11 -13.32 4.03 4.92
C ARG A 11 -14.50 3.17 5.35
N GLY A 12 -15.55 3.07 4.53
CA GLY A 12 -16.73 2.23 4.80
C GLY A 12 -16.38 0.73 4.88
N LEU A 13 -15.36 0.30 4.13
CA LEU A 13 -14.82 -1.05 4.19
C LEU A 13 -13.85 -1.28 5.36
N GLY A 14 -13.58 -0.25 6.18
CA GLY A 14 -12.61 -0.33 7.28
C GLY A 14 -11.17 -0.50 6.81
N TRP A 15 -10.82 -0.02 5.61
CA TRP A 15 -9.44 -0.06 5.09
C TRP A 15 -8.63 1.18 5.48
N LEU A 16 -9.31 2.30 5.73
CA LEU A 16 -8.70 3.59 6.02
C LEU A 16 -9.25 4.18 7.31
N THR A 17 -8.38 4.82 8.08
CA THR A 17 -8.80 5.73 9.15
C THR A 17 -9.33 7.04 8.55
N THR A 18 -9.92 7.91 9.36
CA THR A 18 -10.32 9.25 8.90
C THR A 18 -9.12 10.05 8.35
N SER A 19 -7.96 9.98 9.00
CA SER A 19 -6.74 10.64 8.52
C SER A 19 -6.21 9.99 7.24
N GLY A 20 -6.26 8.65 7.14
CA GLY A 20 -5.92 7.92 5.92
C GLY A 20 -6.83 8.29 4.74
N THR A 21 -8.12 8.52 5.00
CA THR A 21 -9.09 8.94 3.98
C THR A 21 -8.71 10.30 3.39
N ILE A 22 -8.39 11.28 4.23
CA ILE A 22 -7.96 12.62 3.78
C ILE A 22 -6.69 12.51 2.93
N ALA A 23 -5.68 11.76 3.40
CA ALA A 23 -4.45 11.53 2.66
C ALA A 23 -4.72 10.84 1.31
N ALA A 24 -5.62 9.85 1.27
CA ALA A 24 -5.96 9.14 0.04
C ALA A 24 -6.66 10.06 -0.98
N VAL A 25 -7.52 10.97 -0.52
CA VAL A 25 -8.13 11.98 -1.39
C VAL A 25 -7.08 12.92 -1.96
N LEU A 26 -6.13 13.40 -1.15
CA LEU A 26 -5.05 14.28 -1.63
C LEU A 26 -4.17 13.59 -2.68
N VAL A 27 -3.68 12.38 -2.38
CA VAL A 27 -2.86 11.58 -3.31
C VAL A 27 -3.63 11.28 -4.59
N GLY A 28 -4.87 10.78 -4.47
CA GLY A 28 -5.70 10.45 -5.62
C GLY A 28 -6.04 11.66 -6.48
N THR A 29 -6.20 12.83 -5.88
CA THR A 29 -6.45 14.09 -6.60
C THR A 29 -5.19 14.53 -7.37
N GLY A 30 -4.01 14.46 -6.76
CA GLY A 30 -2.75 14.76 -7.45
C GLY A 30 -2.49 13.84 -8.65
N VAL A 31 -2.73 12.54 -8.47
CA VAL A 31 -2.62 11.56 -9.57
C VAL A 31 -3.64 11.81 -10.67
N LEU A 32 -4.90 12.08 -10.32
CA LEU A 32 -5.93 12.42 -11.30
C LEU A 32 -5.58 13.68 -12.08
N ALA A 33 -5.03 14.70 -11.42
CA ALA A 33 -4.60 15.94 -12.07
C ALA A 33 -3.42 15.73 -13.04
N GLY A 34 -2.43 14.90 -12.67
CA GLY A 34 -1.25 14.66 -13.51
C GLY A 34 -1.40 13.59 -14.59
N ARG A 35 -2.22 12.56 -14.34
CA ARG A 35 -2.33 11.35 -15.20
C ARG A 35 -3.74 11.01 -15.63
N GLY A 36 -4.71 11.87 -15.29
CA GLY A 36 -6.11 11.64 -15.62
C GLY A 36 -6.63 10.33 -15.03
N PHE A 37 -7.69 9.83 -15.66
CA PHE A 37 -8.37 8.62 -15.19
C PHE A 37 -7.50 7.36 -15.29
N THR A 38 -6.59 7.28 -16.25
CA THR A 38 -5.69 6.13 -16.40
C THR A 38 -4.78 5.98 -15.18
N GLY A 39 -4.13 7.06 -14.74
CA GLY A 39 -3.32 7.02 -13.52
C GLY A 39 -4.14 6.76 -12.26
N ALA A 40 -5.33 7.39 -12.15
CA ALA A 40 -6.22 7.16 -11.03
C ALA A 40 -6.72 5.70 -10.96
N ALA A 41 -7.00 5.07 -12.10
CA ALA A 41 -7.39 3.66 -12.17
C ALA A 41 -6.26 2.72 -11.74
N LEU A 42 -5.01 2.99 -12.16
CA LEU A 42 -3.83 2.22 -11.73
C LEU A 42 -3.62 2.33 -10.20
N LEU A 43 -3.68 3.54 -9.66
CA LEU A 43 -3.59 3.76 -8.21
C LEU A 43 -4.74 3.07 -7.46
N GLY A 44 -5.96 3.12 -8.01
CA GLY A 44 -7.13 2.46 -7.44
C GLY A 44 -6.99 0.94 -7.40
N LEU A 45 -6.53 0.33 -8.51
CA LEU A 45 -6.29 -1.11 -8.59
C LEU A 45 -5.25 -1.56 -7.54
N PHE A 46 -4.17 -0.80 -7.41
CA PHE A 46 -3.15 -0.99 -6.40
C PHE A 46 -3.73 -0.93 -4.97
N PHE A 47 -4.52 0.10 -4.70
CA PHE A 47 -5.08 0.31 -3.37
C PHE A 47 -6.06 -0.81 -2.99
N ILE A 48 -6.90 -1.23 -3.94
CA ILE A 48 -7.86 -2.32 -3.75
C ILE A 48 -7.12 -3.65 -3.54
N SER A 49 -6.15 -3.99 -4.39
CA SER A 49 -5.40 -5.25 -4.28
C SER A 49 -4.66 -5.35 -2.94
N GLY A 50 -3.95 -4.30 -2.54
CA GLY A 50 -3.23 -4.25 -1.27
C GLY A 50 -4.19 -4.27 -0.07
N SER A 51 -5.36 -3.65 -0.16
CA SER A 51 -6.36 -3.68 0.92
C SER A 51 -7.02 -5.03 1.10
N LEU A 52 -7.28 -5.74 0.00
CA LEU A 52 -7.78 -7.11 0.04
C LEU A 52 -6.73 -8.03 0.65
N LEU A 53 -5.47 -7.90 0.22
CA LEU A 53 -4.39 -8.73 0.72
C LEU A 53 -4.17 -8.55 2.23
N THR A 54 -4.11 -7.30 2.72
CA THR A 54 -4.04 -6.98 4.17
C THR A 54 -5.20 -7.58 4.97
N LYS A 55 -6.42 -7.59 4.41
CA LYS A 55 -7.56 -8.23 5.07
C LYS A 55 -7.41 -9.75 5.14
N LEU A 56 -6.85 -10.38 4.11
CA LEU A 56 -6.69 -11.82 4.06
C LEU A 56 -5.52 -12.30 4.95
N SER A 57 -4.38 -11.63 4.89
CA SER A 57 -3.23 -11.87 5.77
C SER A 57 -3.57 -11.61 7.24
N GLY A 58 -4.30 -10.53 7.54
CA GLY A 58 -4.74 -10.20 8.89
C GLY A 58 -5.61 -11.29 9.54
N ARG A 59 -6.37 -12.06 8.76
CA ARG A 59 -7.10 -13.23 9.29
C ARG A 59 -6.15 -14.32 9.77
N VAL A 60 -5.06 -14.54 9.05
CA VAL A 60 -4.04 -15.53 9.40
C VAL A 60 -3.24 -15.07 10.61
N SER A 61 -2.81 -13.81 10.63
CA SER A 61 -2.12 -13.21 11.78
C SER A 61 -3.01 -13.20 13.04
N PHE A 62 -4.31 -12.91 12.90
CA PHE A 62 -5.25 -12.96 14.02
C PHE A 62 -5.39 -14.37 14.60
N GLN A 63 -5.47 -15.39 13.74
CA GLN A 63 -5.56 -16.79 14.20
C GLN A 63 -4.29 -17.27 14.90
N ARG A 64 -3.11 -16.78 14.49
CA ARG A 64 -1.82 -17.21 15.07
C ARG A 64 -1.41 -16.42 16.31
N GLU A 65 -1.67 -15.12 16.33
CA GLU A 65 -1.07 -14.17 17.28
C GLU A 65 -2.10 -13.23 17.92
N GLY A 66 -3.40 -13.35 17.59
CA GLY A 66 -4.46 -12.48 18.12
C GLY A 66 -4.44 -11.06 17.54
N PHE A 67 -3.62 -10.79 16.52
CA PHE A 67 -3.42 -9.46 15.95
C PHE A 67 -4.42 -9.14 14.83
N GLN A 68 -5.14 -8.02 14.94
CA GLN A 68 -6.06 -7.57 13.88
C GLN A 68 -5.34 -6.79 12.78
N ALA A 69 -5.79 -6.95 11.53
CA ALA A 69 -5.32 -6.12 10.42
C ALA A 69 -5.54 -4.63 10.72
N PRO A 70 -4.48 -3.81 10.78
CA PRO A 70 -4.61 -2.40 11.08
C PRO A 70 -5.22 -1.64 9.90
N GLN A 71 -6.01 -0.60 10.21
CA GLN A 71 -6.47 0.35 9.19
C GLN A 71 -5.32 1.25 8.74
N ARG A 72 -5.26 1.57 7.44
CA ARG A 72 -4.22 2.44 6.91
C ARG A 72 -4.44 3.89 7.35
N ASN A 73 -3.45 4.46 8.03
CA ASN A 73 -3.47 5.85 8.47
C ASN A 73 -2.81 6.80 7.45
N ALA A 74 -2.89 8.12 7.70
CA ALA A 74 -2.30 9.12 6.81
C ALA A 74 -0.81 8.89 6.55
N ARG A 75 -0.03 8.49 7.57
CA ARG A 75 1.41 8.24 7.43
C ARG A 75 1.69 7.12 6.43
N GLN A 76 0.97 6.01 6.52
CA GLN A 76 1.13 4.89 5.59
C GLN A 76 0.68 5.25 4.17
N VAL A 77 -0.44 5.97 4.04
CA VAL A 77 -0.96 6.40 2.74
C VAL A 77 0.01 7.37 2.05
N LEU A 78 0.56 8.33 2.79
CA LEU A 78 1.53 9.28 2.24
C LEU A 78 2.87 8.63 1.94
N ALA A 79 3.37 7.75 2.80
CA ALA A 79 4.62 7.03 2.57
C ALA A 79 4.60 6.26 1.24
N ASN A 80 3.48 5.58 0.96
CA ASN A 80 3.34 4.75 -0.25
C ASN A 80 2.83 5.54 -1.46
N GLY A 81 2.06 6.60 -1.25
CA GLY A 81 1.33 7.31 -2.30
C GLY A 81 1.90 8.66 -2.73
N ALA A 82 2.68 9.34 -1.88
CA ALA A 82 3.15 10.70 -2.17
C ALA A 82 4.09 10.75 -3.38
N TRP A 83 5.02 9.80 -3.48
CA TRP A 83 5.94 9.73 -4.62
C TRP A 83 5.23 9.44 -5.93
N ALA A 84 4.18 8.61 -5.91
CA ALA A 84 3.32 8.42 -7.08
C ALA A 84 2.58 9.71 -7.45
N ALA A 85 2.04 10.46 -6.47
CA ALA A 85 1.39 11.74 -6.74
C ALA A 85 2.36 12.79 -7.33
N VAL A 86 3.58 12.88 -6.81
CA VAL A 86 4.61 13.78 -7.36
C VAL A 86 5.02 13.35 -8.77
N ALA A 87 5.32 12.07 -8.98
CA ALA A 87 5.69 11.54 -10.29
C ALA A 87 4.57 11.67 -11.34
N ALA A 88 3.31 11.60 -10.90
CA ALA A 88 2.16 11.82 -11.78
C ALA A 88 2.17 13.20 -12.42
N LEU A 89 2.70 14.22 -11.74
CA LEU A 89 2.77 15.61 -12.23
C LEU A 89 3.97 15.88 -13.16
N VAL A 90 4.95 14.97 -13.23
CA VAL A 90 6.11 15.11 -14.11
C VAL A 90 5.67 14.97 -15.57
N PRO A 91 6.10 15.83 -16.52
CA PRO A 91 5.73 15.68 -17.92
C PRO A 91 6.07 14.29 -18.49
N ALA A 92 5.22 13.76 -19.38
CA ALA A 92 5.45 12.44 -19.98
C ALA A 92 6.77 12.38 -20.76
N ALA A 93 7.15 13.46 -21.45
CA ALA A 93 8.42 13.57 -22.17
C ALA A 93 9.66 13.51 -21.26
N ALA A 94 9.51 13.82 -19.97
CA ALA A 94 10.56 13.71 -18.96
C ALA A 94 10.53 12.35 -18.22
N GLY A 95 9.85 11.34 -18.79
CA GLY A 95 9.78 10.00 -18.20
C GLY A 95 8.78 9.85 -17.05
N GLY A 96 7.87 10.81 -16.87
CA GLY A 96 6.97 10.80 -15.71
C GLY A 96 6.04 9.57 -15.62
N TRP A 97 5.70 8.90 -16.74
CA TRP A 97 4.97 7.63 -16.68
C TRP A 97 5.80 6.52 -16.03
N SER A 98 7.09 6.44 -16.35
CA SER A 98 8.00 5.47 -15.76
C SER A 98 8.23 5.75 -14.28
N LEU A 99 8.37 7.02 -13.89
CA LEU A 99 8.47 7.42 -12.49
C LEU A 99 7.19 7.06 -11.71
N PHE A 100 6.03 7.34 -12.30
CA PHE A 100 4.73 7.04 -11.69
C PHE A 100 4.51 5.54 -11.51
N ALA A 101 4.72 4.76 -12.58
CA ALA A 101 4.60 3.32 -12.54
C ALA A 101 5.61 2.70 -11.56
N GLY A 102 6.87 3.14 -11.60
CA GLY A 102 7.92 2.69 -10.70
C GLY A 102 7.59 2.95 -9.23
N ALA A 103 7.09 4.15 -8.90
CA ALA A 103 6.68 4.49 -7.54
C ALA A 103 5.53 3.60 -7.04
N ILE A 104 4.49 3.38 -7.87
CA ILE A 104 3.38 2.49 -7.51
C ILE A 104 3.86 1.04 -7.36
N SER A 105 4.67 0.56 -8.31
CA SER A 105 5.19 -0.82 -8.29
C SER A 105 6.07 -1.08 -7.06
N ALA A 106 6.93 -0.13 -6.69
CA ALA A 106 7.78 -0.24 -5.50
C ALA A 106 6.94 -0.31 -4.22
N ALA A 107 5.97 0.60 -4.06
CA ALA A 107 5.03 0.56 -2.95
C ALA A 107 4.20 -0.74 -2.92
N GLN A 108 3.96 -1.35 -4.09
CA GLN A 108 3.16 -2.57 -4.19
C GLN A 108 3.94 -3.77 -3.75
N ALA A 109 5.19 -3.87 -4.21
CA ALA A 109 6.10 -4.92 -3.82
C ALA A 109 6.27 -4.95 -2.30
N ASP A 110 6.46 -3.79 -1.66
CA ASP A 110 6.60 -3.68 -0.20
C ASP A 110 5.35 -4.19 0.55
N THR A 111 4.17 -3.75 0.12
CA THR A 111 2.90 -4.19 0.73
C THR A 111 2.70 -5.70 0.49
N TRP A 112 2.86 -6.18 -0.74
CA TRP A 112 2.63 -7.59 -1.05
C TRP A 112 3.63 -8.51 -0.37
N ALA A 113 4.91 -8.14 -0.31
CA ALA A 113 5.94 -8.94 0.36
C ALA A 113 5.60 -9.16 1.83
N THR A 114 5.15 -8.10 2.52
CA THR A 114 4.74 -8.19 3.93
C THR A 114 3.52 -9.10 4.11
N GLU A 115 2.47 -8.88 3.32
CA GLU A 115 1.20 -9.58 3.51
C GLU A 115 1.25 -11.04 3.03
N ILE A 116 1.98 -11.34 1.95
CA ILE A 116 2.24 -12.73 1.50
C ILE A 116 3.18 -13.43 2.49
N GLY A 117 4.19 -12.72 2.99
CA GLY A 117 5.13 -13.25 3.98
C GLY A 117 4.45 -13.71 5.28
N ALA A 118 3.31 -13.11 5.65
CA ALA A 118 2.50 -13.54 6.79
C ALA A 118 1.94 -14.96 6.65
N TRP A 119 1.84 -15.50 5.43
CA TRP A 119 1.40 -16.88 5.19
C TRP A 119 2.54 -17.91 5.22
N SER A 120 3.79 -17.45 5.35
CA SER A 120 4.91 -18.37 5.45
C SER A 120 4.75 -19.30 6.66
N ARG A 121 5.15 -20.57 6.47
CA ARG A 121 5.19 -21.59 7.51
C ARG A 121 6.54 -21.63 8.22
N THR A 122 7.56 -21.01 7.63
CA THR A 122 8.90 -20.91 8.18
C THR A 122 9.07 -19.56 8.87
N LEU A 123 9.84 -19.54 9.95
CA LEU A 123 10.19 -18.29 10.61
C LEU A 123 11.02 -17.42 9.65
N PRO A 124 10.68 -16.13 9.50
CA PRO A 124 11.48 -15.20 8.71
C PRO A 124 12.86 -15.03 9.34
N ARG A 125 13.84 -14.66 8.52
CA ARG A 125 15.23 -14.48 8.95
C ARG A 125 15.65 -13.02 8.84
N MET A 126 16.39 -12.50 9.82
CA MET A 126 16.92 -11.14 9.74
C MET A 126 17.89 -10.98 8.57
N ILE A 127 17.75 -9.92 7.78
CA ILE A 127 18.63 -9.67 6.63
C ILE A 127 20.09 -9.43 7.05
N SER A 128 20.31 -8.88 8.25
CA SER A 128 21.64 -8.56 8.77
C SER A 128 22.38 -9.75 9.40
N THR A 129 21.67 -10.67 10.06
CA THR A 129 22.28 -11.78 10.81
C THR A 129 21.94 -13.16 10.26
N GLY A 130 20.88 -13.30 9.46
CA GLY A 130 20.36 -14.57 8.97
C GLY A 130 19.65 -15.42 10.02
N GLU A 131 19.50 -14.93 11.25
CA GLU A 131 18.86 -15.64 12.36
C GLU A 131 17.32 -15.65 12.24
N PRO A 132 16.64 -16.74 12.63
CA PRO A 132 15.18 -16.78 12.68
C PRO A 132 14.63 -15.79 13.71
N VAL A 133 13.62 -15.03 13.32
CA VAL A 133 12.94 -14.05 14.16
C VAL A 133 11.42 -14.20 14.08
N PRO A 134 10.66 -13.67 15.08
CA PRO A 134 9.20 -13.66 15.02
C PRO A 134 8.67 -12.96 13.76
N HIS A 135 7.50 -13.39 13.30
CA HIS A 135 6.81 -12.74 12.18
C HIS A 135 6.55 -11.25 12.48
N GLY A 136 6.67 -10.41 11.45
CA GLY A 136 6.50 -8.96 11.60
C GLY A 136 7.73 -8.20 12.13
N THR A 137 8.85 -8.88 12.39
CA THR A 137 10.12 -8.22 12.73
C THR A 137 10.62 -7.38 11.55
N SER A 138 10.88 -6.09 11.79
CA SER A 138 11.34 -5.17 10.74
C SER A 138 12.73 -5.58 10.23
N GLY A 139 12.88 -5.71 8.91
CA GLY A 139 14.11 -6.16 8.26
C GLY A 139 14.25 -7.69 8.15
N ALA A 140 13.23 -8.46 8.52
CA ALA A 140 13.22 -9.90 8.31
C ALA A 140 12.68 -10.29 6.92
N ILE A 141 13.25 -11.33 6.32
CA ILE A 141 12.85 -11.89 5.04
C ILE A 141 12.23 -13.29 5.23
N SER A 142 11.07 -13.51 4.61
CA SER A 142 10.44 -14.84 4.53
C SER A 142 10.99 -15.60 3.33
N ALA A 143 11.16 -16.92 3.48
CA ALA A 143 11.53 -17.84 2.40
C ALA A 143 10.32 -18.30 1.58
#